data_AF-A0A818WBX3-F1
#
_entry.id   AF-A0A818WBX3-F1
#
_cell.length_a   1.000
_cell.length_b   1.000
_cell.length_c   1.000
_cell.angle_alpha   90.00
_cell.angle_beta   90.00
_cell.angle_gamma   90.00
#
_symmetry.space_group_name_H-M   'P 1'
#
loop_
_entity.id
_entity.type
_entity.pdbx_description
1 polymer ?
#
loop_
_entity_poly.entity_id
_entity_poly.type
_entity_poly.pdbx_seq_one_letter_code
_entity_poly.pdbx_strand_id
1 'polypeptide(L)'
;MKDIQDILKAQQRLQEALKKKLEIDKNINRSVFLEPYATPRTEQKGQVAVKRTTGEQHKAEYQFQKLSFFGLQTLTSILLILIRSAEKNDPRIVDQILGLASELCEQIPMKCLSSSALSRDTNNLLWKSLKPLANYMHELFLSEDQIVIKHAVKILLSISIAKASLKDILPILSKLIFNKDDIYDVRGLLLQMNDGLIETINERENRMHQAVNRKASTWSADSDSSEDEDENEDEDENDDEDETVDDDEDPYYGREHGDNTTLNETAVNVDSSATSTNDSTIEFDDRLERALNNRGQYARLGSTGKFYCGGTLDGPQCSCCNGKCGPTSGCNCSSCMLLDVQKRALSRGWLVNRDGASARCSRQETRTFYCGRKVMPDDGTSDGYCGPTNGPQCTACQKLNQQRSGRYNQIWTGM
;
A
#
# COMPACT_ATOMS: atom_id res chain seq x y z
N MET A 1 -50.91 6.74 2.53
CA MET A 1 -50.49 7.81 1.60
C MET A 1 -49.93 9.05 2.31
N LYS A 2 -50.57 9.58 3.35
CA LYS A 2 -50.08 10.76 4.10
C LYS A 2 -48.67 10.54 4.69
N ASP A 3 -48.43 9.37 5.28
CA ASP A 3 -47.13 9.04 5.88
C ASP A 3 -45.98 8.92 4.84
N ILE A 4 -46.29 8.47 3.62
CA ILE A 4 -45.33 8.40 2.52
C ILE A 4 -44.96 9.81 2.03
N GLN A 5 -45.94 10.71 1.96
CA GLN A 5 -45.68 12.12 1.63
C GLN A 5 -44.83 12.82 2.69
N ASP A 6 -45.00 12.48 3.96
CA ASP A 6 -44.22 13.05 5.05
C ASP A 6 -42.78 12.52 5.05
N ILE A 7 -42.57 11.24 4.71
CA ILE A 7 -41.22 10.66 4.52
C ILE A 7 -40.50 11.33 3.33
N LEU A 8 -41.18 11.50 2.19
CA LEU A 8 -40.60 12.16 1.01
C LEU A 8 -40.22 13.62 1.30
N LYS A 9 -41.05 14.36 2.05
CA LYS A 9 -40.73 15.72 2.50
C LYS A 9 -39.53 15.75 3.45
N ALA A 10 -39.39 14.77 4.34
CA ALA A 10 -38.24 14.67 5.23
C ALA A 10 -36.94 14.38 4.45
N GLN A 11 -37.00 13.48 3.46
CA GLN A 11 -35.86 13.17 2.58
C GLN A 11 -35.42 14.40 1.78
N GLN A 12 -36.35 15.17 1.24
CA GLN A 12 -36.05 16.38 0.47
C GLN A 12 -35.36 17.45 1.32
N ARG A 13 -35.82 17.66 2.57
CA ARG A 13 -35.17 18.57 3.53
C ARG A 13 -33.75 18.15 3.88
N LEU A 14 -33.49 16.84 3.99
CA LEU A 14 -32.17 16.31 4.27
C LEU A 14 -31.20 16.56 3.09
N GLN A 15 -31.66 16.37 1.85
CA GLN A 15 -30.86 16.65 0.66
C GLN A 15 -30.51 18.14 0.52
N GLU A 16 -31.46 19.04 0.78
CA GLU A 16 -31.21 20.49 0.79
C GLU A 16 -30.18 20.90 1.85
N ALA A 17 -30.28 20.32 3.06
CA ALA A 17 -29.32 20.58 4.13
C ALA A 17 -27.90 20.12 3.77
N LEU A 18 -27.76 18.94 3.16
CA LEU A 18 -26.48 18.42 2.66
C LEU A 18 -25.89 19.32 1.58
N LYS A 19 -26.69 19.76 0.61
CA LYS A 19 -26.26 20.65 -0.47
C LYS A 19 -25.73 21.98 0.09
N LYS A 20 -26.45 22.58 1.04
CA LYS A 20 -26.07 23.83 1.71
C LYS A 20 -24.76 23.69 2.49
N LYS A 21 -24.54 22.55 3.15
CA LYS A 21 -23.28 22.26 3.86
C LYS A 21 -22.09 22.17 2.90
N LEU A 22 -22.26 21.48 1.78
CA LEU A 22 -21.23 21.31 0.75
C LEU A 22 -20.82 22.66 0.12
N GLU A 23 -21.75 23.60 0.05
CA GLU A 23 -21.50 24.97 -0.44
C GLU A 23 -20.74 25.83 0.58
N ILE A 24 -21.02 25.65 1.88
CA ILE A 24 -20.24 26.26 2.97
C ILE A 24 -18.79 25.76 2.95
N ASP A 25 -18.59 24.45 2.81
CA ASP A 25 -17.26 23.84 2.77
C ASP A 25 -16.43 24.31 1.55
N LYS A 26 -17.10 24.52 0.40
CA LYS A 26 -16.47 25.13 -0.79
C LYS A 26 -16.02 26.57 -0.54
N ASN A 27 -16.81 27.36 0.17
CA ASN A 27 -16.48 28.76 0.48
C ASN A 27 -15.34 28.88 1.49
N ILE A 28 -15.30 28.01 2.51
CA ILE A 28 -14.20 27.96 3.48
C ILE A 28 -12.86 27.63 2.80
N ASN A 29 -12.85 26.68 1.86
CA ASN A 29 -11.63 26.35 1.13
C ASN A 29 -11.17 27.46 0.17
N ARG A 30 -12.09 28.32 -0.29
CA ARG A 30 -11.79 29.43 -1.20
C ARG A 30 -11.19 30.63 -0.47
N SER A 31 -11.52 30.84 0.81
CA SER A 31 -10.96 31.95 1.62
C SER A 31 -9.55 31.68 2.14
N VAL A 32 -9.01 30.46 1.99
CA VAL A 32 -7.68 30.09 2.49
C VAL A 32 -6.57 30.28 1.42
N PHE A 33 -6.91 30.65 0.18
CA PHE A 33 -5.97 30.59 -0.96
C PHE A 33 -5.82 31.86 -1.79
N LEU A 34 -6.08 33.06 -1.25
CA LEU A 34 -5.80 34.32 -1.94
C LEU A 34 -5.21 35.37 -0.99
N GLU A 35 -3.88 35.37 -0.87
CA GLU A 35 -3.11 36.61 -0.67
C GLU A 35 -1.70 36.42 -1.27
N PRO A 36 -1.33 37.13 -2.34
CA PRO A 36 0.03 37.17 -2.84
C PRO A 36 0.85 38.22 -2.06
N TYR A 37 2.07 37.81 -1.70
CA TYR A 37 3.10 38.58 -1.01
C TYR A 37 3.30 39.99 -1.58
N ALA A 38 3.05 41.00 -0.76
CA ALA A 38 3.71 42.29 -0.83
C ALA A 38 4.30 42.59 0.55
N THR A 39 5.62 42.56 0.65
CA THR A 39 6.37 42.95 1.85
C THR A 39 6.37 44.47 2.01
N PRO A 40 6.11 44.96 3.24
CA PRO A 40 6.96 45.99 3.78
C PRO A 40 7.54 45.62 5.15
N ARG A 41 8.69 46.23 5.39
CA ARG A 41 9.63 46.09 6.49
C ARG A 41 9.08 46.69 7.79
N THR A 42 9.61 46.18 8.91
CA THR A 42 9.70 46.77 10.27
C THR A 42 8.39 47.04 11.03
N GLU A 43 8.12 46.22 12.06
CA GLU A 43 8.22 46.59 13.48
C GLU A 43 7.88 45.39 14.37
N GLN A 44 8.82 45.03 15.24
CA GLN A 44 8.63 44.03 16.30
C GLN A 44 7.69 44.59 17.37
N LYS A 45 6.56 43.91 17.62
CA LYS A 45 5.86 43.89 18.92
C LYS A 45 4.79 42.79 18.93
N GLY A 46 4.91 41.86 19.88
CA GLY A 46 3.79 41.07 20.39
C GLY A 46 3.70 39.61 19.93
N GLN A 47 4.59 38.75 20.41
CA GLN A 47 4.35 37.30 20.45
C GLN A 47 3.65 36.91 21.76
N VAL A 48 2.31 36.97 21.80
CA VAL A 48 1.50 36.18 22.74
C VAL A 48 0.15 35.89 22.06
N ALA A 49 -0.02 34.72 21.44
CA ALA A 49 -1.30 33.98 21.30
C ALA A 49 -1.31 32.99 20.11
N VAL A 50 -0.54 31.90 20.17
CA VAL A 50 -0.75 30.74 19.27
C VAL A 50 -0.63 29.43 20.06
N LYS A 51 -1.53 29.19 21.01
CA LYS A 51 -1.63 27.90 21.73
C LYS A 51 -3.06 27.43 22.04
N ARG A 52 -4.11 28.09 21.52
CA ARG A 52 -5.52 27.76 21.86
C ARG A 52 -6.32 26.98 20.79
N THR A 53 -5.79 26.74 19.59
CA THR A 53 -6.59 26.20 18.47
C THR A 53 -6.73 24.67 18.43
N THR A 54 -5.88 23.90 19.12
CA THR A 54 -5.90 22.43 19.06
C THR A 54 -7.05 21.80 19.84
N GLY A 55 -7.46 22.40 20.97
CA GLY A 55 -8.53 21.86 21.82
C GLY A 55 -9.95 21.96 21.21
N GLU A 56 -10.22 23.02 20.44
CA GLU A 56 -11.54 23.22 19.83
C GLU A 56 -11.78 22.31 18.63
N GLN A 57 -10.74 22.02 17.84
CA GLN A 57 -10.81 21.07 16.72
C GLN A 57 -11.14 19.66 17.21
N HIS A 58 -10.50 19.18 18.27
CA HIS A 58 -10.80 17.88 18.86
C HIS A 58 -12.24 17.79 19.40
N LYS A 59 -12.77 18.88 19.97
CA LYS A 59 -14.16 18.93 20.47
C LYS A 59 -15.18 18.88 19.34
N ALA A 60 -14.95 19.60 18.24
CA ALA A 60 -15.81 19.58 17.06
C ALA A 60 -15.82 18.20 16.38
N GLU A 61 -14.65 17.57 16.24
CA GLU A 61 -14.53 16.23 15.66
C GLU A 61 -15.23 15.16 16.51
N TYR A 62 -15.10 15.24 17.83
CA TYR A 62 -15.81 14.35 18.76
C TYR A 62 -17.34 14.53 18.72
N GLN A 63 -17.83 15.76 18.62
CA GLN A 63 -19.27 16.03 18.46
C GLN A 63 -19.82 15.51 17.13
N PHE A 64 -19.06 15.69 16.04
CA PHE A 64 -19.42 15.12 14.73
C PHE A 64 -19.50 13.59 14.78
N GLN A 65 -18.55 12.93 15.45
CA GLN A 65 -18.56 11.48 15.62
C GLN A 65 -19.79 11.00 16.41
N LYS A 66 -20.14 11.67 17.51
CA LYS A 66 -21.38 11.35 18.26
C LYS A 66 -22.64 11.49 17.42
N LEU A 67 -22.75 12.57 16.65
CA LEU A 67 -23.89 12.79 15.75
C LEU A 67 -23.96 11.70 14.66
N SER A 68 -22.82 11.27 14.13
CA SER A 68 -22.76 10.19 13.14
C SER A 68 -23.19 8.84 13.70
N PHE A 69 -22.86 8.54 14.96
CA PHE A 69 -23.27 7.29 15.63
C PHE A 69 -24.79 7.21 15.82
N PHE A 70 -25.41 8.23 16.40
CA PHE A 70 -26.86 8.27 16.57
C PHE A 70 -27.58 8.23 15.22
N GLY A 71 -27.07 8.96 14.22
CA GLY A 71 -27.60 8.94 12.86
C GLY A 71 -27.58 7.52 12.26
N LEU A 72 -26.45 6.81 12.34
CA LEU A 72 -26.34 5.44 11.84
C LEU A 72 -27.25 4.47 12.59
N GLN A 73 -27.32 4.57 13.92
CA GLN A 73 -28.16 3.69 14.73
C GLN A 73 -29.64 3.88 14.42
N THR A 74 -30.09 5.14 14.32
CA THR A 74 -31.46 5.48 13.95
C THR A 74 -31.77 5.01 12.54
N LEU A 75 -30.87 5.26 11.57
CA LEU A 75 -31.03 4.80 10.20
C LEU A 75 -31.15 3.26 10.14
N THR A 76 -30.28 2.55 10.83
CA THR A 76 -30.29 1.09 10.89
C THR A 76 -31.60 0.55 11.46
N SER A 77 -32.10 1.18 12.53
CA SER A 77 -33.37 0.81 13.16
C SER A 77 -34.55 1.06 12.23
N ILE A 78 -34.59 2.22 11.55
CA ILE A 78 -35.62 2.57 10.59
C ILE A 78 -35.61 1.58 9.42
N LEU A 79 -34.44 1.28 8.84
CA LEU A 79 -34.30 0.33 7.74
C LEU A 79 -34.84 -1.05 8.13
N LEU A 80 -34.45 -1.57 9.31
CA LEU A 80 -34.95 -2.87 9.78
C LEU A 80 -36.46 -2.89 9.99
N ILE A 81 -37.05 -1.80 10.51
CA ILE A 81 -38.51 -1.68 10.66
C ILE A 81 -39.19 -1.65 9.30
N LEU A 82 -38.67 -0.86 8.35
CA LEU A 82 -39.22 -0.75 7.00
C LEU A 82 -39.16 -2.09 6.28
N ILE A 83 -38.02 -2.79 6.35
CA ILE A 83 -37.85 -4.09 5.71
C ILE A 83 -38.82 -5.12 6.31
N ARG A 84 -38.86 -5.27 7.64
CA ARG A 84 -39.76 -6.23 8.31
C ARG A 84 -41.24 -5.90 8.11
N SER A 85 -41.57 -4.62 7.95
CA SER A 85 -42.93 -4.19 7.60
C SER A 85 -43.26 -4.55 6.16
N ALA A 86 -42.33 -4.32 5.22
CA ALA A 86 -42.50 -4.66 3.81
C ALA A 86 -42.63 -6.17 3.61
N GLU A 87 -41.81 -6.99 4.26
CA GLU A 87 -41.92 -8.47 4.21
C GLU A 87 -43.33 -8.98 4.56
N LYS A 88 -44.01 -8.32 5.51
CA LYS A 88 -45.36 -8.72 5.95
C LYS A 88 -46.46 -8.18 5.05
N ASN A 89 -46.31 -6.97 4.52
CA ASN A 89 -47.39 -6.26 3.84
C ASN A 89 -47.28 -6.30 2.32
N ASP A 90 -46.08 -6.13 1.76
CA ASP A 90 -45.80 -6.18 0.33
C ASP A 90 -44.31 -6.54 0.09
N PRO A 91 -43.99 -7.84 -0.10
CA PRO A 91 -42.62 -8.30 -0.32
C PRO A 91 -41.94 -7.66 -1.53
N ARG A 92 -42.70 -7.16 -2.51
CA ARG A 92 -42.14 -6.55 -3.73
C ARG A 92 -41.40 -5.25 -3.47
N ILE A 93 -41.68 -4.60 -2.33
CA ILE A 93 -41.05 -3.33 -1.94
C ILE A 93 -39.73 -3.58 -1.19
N VAL A 94 -39.49 -4.81 -0.70
CA VAL A 94 -38.24 -5.15 0.02
C VAL A 94 -37.02 -4.85 -0.85
N ASP A 95 -37.07 -5.21 -2.13
CA ASP A 95 -36.01 -4.93 -3.09
C ASP A 95 -35.71 -3.42 -3.20
N GLN A 96 -36.75 -2.60 -3.33
CA GLN A 96 -36.60 -1.14 -3.41
C GLN A 96 -35.98 -0.55 -2.13
N ILE A 97 -36.40 -1.05 -0.96
CA ILE A 97 -35.85 -0.61 0.33
C ILE A 97 -34.37 -1.01 0.44
N LEU A 98 -34.01 -2.23 0.03
CA LEU A 98 -32.64 -2.71 0.04
C LEU A 98 -31.76 -1.97 -0.99
N GLY A 99 -32.31 -1.61 -2.14
CA GLY A 99 -31.66 -0.74 -3.13
C GLY A 99 -31.30 0.62 -2.53
N LEU A 100 -32.27 1.29 -1.91
CA LEU A 100 -32.04 2.57 -1.23
C LEU A 100 -31.06 2.44 -0.05
N ALA A 101 -31.16 1.35 0.72
CA ALA A 101 -30.22 1.08 1.80
C ALA A 101 -28.79 0.90 1.29
N SER A 102 -28.61 0.20 0.16
CA SER A 102 -27.31 0.04 -0.49
C SER A 102 -26.72 1.39 -0.89
N GLU A 103 -27.49 2.25 -1.56
CA GLU A 103 -27.04 3.60 -1.95
C GLU A 103 -26.69 4.46 -0.74
N LEU A 104 -27.48 4.37 0.34
CA LEU A 104 -27.19 5.07 1.59
C LEU A 104 -25.90 4.56 2.24
N CYS A 105 -25.67 3.24 2.23
CA CYS A 105 -24.45 2.64 2.76
C CYS A 105 -23.19 3.02 1.96
N GLU A 106 -23.30 3.15 0.63
CA GLU A 106 -22.22 3.67 -0.22
C GLU A 106 -21.86 5.13 0.11
N GLN A 107 -22.83 5.92 0.61
CA GLN A 107 -22.60 7.30 1.04
C GLN A 107 -22.04 7.44 2.46
N ILE A 108 -21.96 6.35 3.25
CA ILE A 108 -21.38 6.42 4.60
C ILE A 108 -19.90 6.74 4.47
N PRO A 109 -19.42 7.89 4.96
CA PRO A 109 -18.01 8.23 4.87
C PRO A 109 -17.19 7.17 5.59
N MET A 110 -16.17 6.63 4.91
CA MET A 110 -15.20 5.67 5.47
C MET A 110 -14.64 6.11 6.83
N LYS A 111 -14.51 7.44 7.03
CA LYS A 111 -14.03 8.08 8.25
C LYS A 111 -14.88 7.77 9.49
N CYS A 112 -16.17 7.43 9.32
CA CYS A 112 -17.07 7.14 10.44
C CYS A 112 -16.79 5.76 11.07
N LEU A 113 -16.16 4.83 10.35
CA LEU A 113 -16.04 3.42 10.79
C LEU A 113 -14.58 2.92 10.89
N SER A 114 -13.60 3.65 10.35
CA SER A 114 -12.19 3.24 10.35
C SER A 114 -11.53 3.36 11.74
N SER A 115 -10.80 2.32 12.14
CA SER A 115 -10.28 2.15 13.51
C SER A 115 -9.11 3.06 13.92
N SER A 116 -8.53 3.84 13.01
CA SER A 116 -7.26 4.52 13.25
C SER A 116 -7.34 5.81 14.07
N ALA A 117 -8.54 6.37 14.30
CA ALA A 117 -8.74 7.63 15.02
C ALA A 117 -9.53 7.48 16.33
N LEU A 118 -10.12 6.32 16.59
CA LEU A 118 -11.03 6.08 17.70
C LEU A 118 -10.42 5.12 18.71
N SER A 119 -10.63 5.37 20.00
CA SER A 119 -10.36 4.37 21.03
C SER A 119 -11.08 3.07 20.65
N ARG A 120 -10.42 1.94 20.94
CA ARG A 120 -10.91 0.58 20.62
C ARG A 120 -12.37 0.35 21.03
N ASP A 121 -12.84 1.04 22.07
CA ASP A 121 -14.19 0.96 22.61
C ASP A 121 -15.26 1.63 21.73
N THR A 122 -14.92 2.69 21.02
CA THR A 122 -15.89 3.46 20.23
C THR A 122 -16.24 2.77 18.91
N ASN A 123 -15.27 2.08 18.29
CA ASN A 123 -15.52 1.24 17.11
C ASN A 123 -16.48 0.08 17.42
N ASN A 124 -16.41 -0.43 18.65
CA ASN A 124 -17.33 -1.47 19.11
C ASN A 124 -18.78 -0.97 19.22
N LEU A 125 -19.02 0.31 19.48
CA LEU A 125 -20.37 0.88 19.58
C LEU A 125 -21.06 0.98 18.22
N LEU A 126 -20.40 1.56 17.22
CA LEU A 126 -20.92 1.66 15.85
C LEU A 126 -21.28 0.28 15.27
N TRP A 127 -20.40 -0.70 15.48
CA TRP A 127 -20.65 -2.06 15.04
C TRP A 127 -21.83 -2.70 15.79
N LYS A 128 -21.98 -2.47 17.10
CA LYS A 128 -23.16 -2.94 17.85
C LYS A 128 -24.46 -2.41 17.23
N SER A 129 -24.46 -1.19 16.69
CA SER A 129 -25.63 -0.60 16.02
C SER A 129 -25.90 -1.19 14.63
N LEU A 130 -24.85 -1.57 13.88
CA LEU A 130 -24.98 -2.19 12.56
C LEU A 130 -25.21 -3.71 12.60
N LYS A 131 -24.83 -4.37 13.70
CA LYS A 131 -24.94 -5.83 13.86
C LYS A 131 -26.34 -6.39 13.60
N PRO A 132 -27.45 -5.76 14.02
CA PRO A 132 -28.79 -6.24 13.70
C PRO A 132 -29.07 -6.26 12.19
N LEU A 133 -28.58 -5.25 11.45
CA LEU A 133 -28.70 -5.21 9.99
C LEU A 133 -27.85 -6.30 9.34
N ALA A 134 -26.59 -6.44 9.78
CA ALA A 134 -25.71 -7.48 9.25
C ALA A 134 -26.28 -8.89 9.48
N ASN A 135 -26.82 -9.17 10.67
CA ASN A 135 -27.49 -10.43 10.98
C ASN A 135 -28.71 -10.67 10.08
N TYR A 136 -29.53 -9.65 9.86
CA TYR A 136 -30.67 -9.75 8.96
C TYR A 136 -30.24 -10.00 7.51
N MET A 137 -29.17 -9.34 7.04
CA MET A 137 -28.60 -9.63 5.71
C MET A 137 -28.11 -11.08 5.62
N HIS A 138 -27.50 -11.62 6.68
CA HIS A 138 -27.12 -13.04 6.73
C HIS A 138 -28.33 -13.99 6.61
N GLU A 139 -29.47 -13.64 7.19
CA GLU A 139 -30.73 -14.40 7.04
C GLU A 139 -31.25 -14.32 5.60
N LEU A 140 -31.17 -13.13 4.97
CA LEU A 140 -31.56 -12.93 3.57
C LEU A 140 -30.71 -13.73 2.56
N PHE A 141 -29.47 -14.13 2.90
CA PHE A 141 -28.69 -15.06 2.06
C PHE A 141 -29.31 -16.44 1.92
N LEU A 142 -30.32 -16.77 2.73
CA LEU A 142 -31.10 -17.99 2.60
C LEU A 142 -32.33 -17.79 1.68
N SER A 143 -32.59 -16.57 1.21
CA SER A 143 -33.64 -16.30 0.22
C SER A 143 -33.30 -16.93 -1.13
N GLU A 144 -34.31 -17.26 -1.93
CA GLU A 144 -34.13 -17.68 -3.33
C GLU A 144 -34.08 -16.47 -4.28
N ASP A 145 -34.45 -15.27 -3.80
CA ASP A 145 -34.48 -14.05 -4.61
C ASP A 145 -33.09 -13.45 -4.78
N GLN A 146 -32.57 -13.53 -6.00
CA GLN A 146 -31.23 -13.06 -6.36
C GLN A 146 -31.06 -11.55 -6.27
N ILE A 147 -32.11 -10.77 -6.50
CA ILE A 147 -32.03 -9.32 -6.47
C ILE A 147 -31.84 -8.87 -5.02
N VAL A 148 -32.61 -9.48 -4.11
CA VAL A 148 -32.47 -9.30 -2.66
C VAL A 148 -31.08 -9.68 -2.17
N ILE A 149 -30.55 -10.84 -2.60
CA ILE A 149 -29.18 -11.27 -2.26
C ILE A 149 -28.14 -10.26 -2.76
N LYS A 150 -28.26 -9.81 -4.02
CA LYS A 150 -27.34 -8.83 -4.60
C LYS A 150 -27.28 -7.54 -3.78
N HIS A 151 -28.42 -7.01 -3.34
CA HIS A 151 -28.43 -5.83 -2.48
C HIS A 151 -27.87 -6.12 -1.09
N ALA A 152 -28.17 -7.28 -0.50
CA ALA A 152 -27.61 -7.69 0.78
C ALA A 152 -26.07 -7.79 0.74
N VAL A 153 -25.50 -8.37 -0.33
CA VAL A 153 -24.04 -8.41 -0.56
C VAL A 153 -23.47 -7.00 -0.60
N LYS A 154 -24.07 -6.10 -1.39
CA LYS A 154 -23.58 -4.73 -1.53
C LYS A 154 -23.57 -3.99 -0.19
N ILE A 155 -24.66 -4.07 0.57
CA ILE A 155 -24.77 -3.44 1.90
C ILE A 155 -23.68 -3.95 2.84
N LEU A 156 -23.53 -5.28 2.96
CA LEU A 156 -22.51 -5.89 3.81
C LEU A 156 -21.10 -5.54 3.35
N LEU A 157 -20.90 -5.41 2.06
CA LEU A 157 -19.61 -5.08 1.50
C LEU A 157 -19.22 -3.64 1.81
N SER A 158 -20.11 -2.67 1.58
CA SER A 158 -19.89 -1.27 1.96
C SER A 158 -19.59 -1.13 3.44
N ILE A 159 -20.33 -1.87 4.29
CA ILE A 159 -20.06 -1.92 5.74
C ILE A 159 -18.68 -2.51 6.07
N SER A 160 -18.27 -3.58 5.38
CA SER A 160 -16.99 -4.26 5.59
C SER A 160 -15.80 -3.39 5.15
N ILE A 161 -15.93 -2.70 4.01
CA ILE A 161 -14.95 -1.73 3.52
C ILE A 161 -14.83 -0.58 4.50
N ALA A 162 -15.95 -0.01 4.97
CA ALA A 162 -15.94 1.06 5.95
C ALA A 162 -15.33 0.65 7.30
N LYS A 163 -15.52 -0.61 7.73
CA LYS A 163 -14.85 -1.20 8.90
C LYS A 163 -13.36 -1.45 8.69
N ALA A 164 -12.88 -1.40 7.44
CA ALA A 164 -11.57 -1.93 7.02
C ALA A 164 -11.35 -3.38 7.49
N SER A 165 -12.41 -4.20 7.44
CA SER A 165 -12.36 -5.60 7.85
C SER A 165 -13.33 -6.45 7.04
N LEU A 166 -12.82 -7.46 6.36
CA LEU A 166 -13.62 -8.43 5.59
C LEU A 166 -14.08 -9.63 6.42
N LYS A 167 -13.73 -9.69 7.71
CA LYS A 167 -13.97 -10.89 8.53
C LYS A 167 -15.44 -11.33 8.55
N ASP A 168 -16.36 -10.36 8.55
CA ASP A 168 -17.79 -10.62 8.64
C ASP A 168 -18.40 -11.03 7.29
N ILE A 169 -17.78 -10.64 6.16
CA ILE A 169 -18.25 -11.01 4.82
C ILE A 169 -17.64 -12.32 4.32
N LEU A 170 -16.51 -12.77 4.89
CA LEU A 170 -15.84 -14.02 4.47
C LEU A 170 -16.76 -15.26 4.46
N PRO A 171 -17.61 -15.52 5.48
CA PRO A 171 -18.52 -16.66 5.44
C PRO A 171 -19.51 -16.60 4.27
N ILE A 172 -19.93 -15.38 3.89
CA ILE A 172 -20.83 -15.14 2.77
C ILE A 172 -20.09 -15.31 1.44
N LEU A 173 -18.92 -14.70 1.29
CA LEU A 173 -18.11 -14.82 0.08
C LEU A 173 -17.75 -16.28 -0.18
N SER A 174 -17.41 -17.04 0.86
CA SER A 174 -17.18 -18.48 0.74
C SER A 174 -18.40 -19.19 0.15
N LYS A 175 -19.60 -18.93 0.70
CA LYS A 175 -20.84 -19.51 0.16
C LYS A 175 -21.11 -19.09 -1.30
N LEU A 176 -20.85 -17.84 -1.67
CA LEU A 176 -21.06 -17.33 -3.03
C LEU A 176 -20.05 -17.92 -4.03
N ILE A 177 -18.78 -18.00 -3.65
CA ILE A 177 -17.69 -18.53 -4.50
C ILE A 177 -17.86 -20.02 -4.75
N PHE A 178 -18.34 -20.76 -3.74
CA PHE A 178 -18.53 -22.21 -3.85
C PHE A 178 -19.95 -22.62 -4.23
N ASN A 179 -20.84 -21.67 -4.51
CA ASN A 179 -22.14 -22.01 -5.07
C ASN A 179 -21.94 -22.40 -6.54
N LYS A 180 -22.37 -23.61 -6.92
CA LYS A 180 -22.12 -24.19 -8.25
C LYS A 180 -22.90 -23.50 -9.36
N ASP A 181 -23.92 -22.76 -9.00
CA ASP A 181 -24.68 -21.99 -9.95
C ASP A 181 -23.92 -20.68 -10.19
N ASP A 182 -23.26 -20.56 -11.35
CA ASP A 182 -22.47 -19.42 -11.88
C ASP A 182 -23.27 -18.10 -12.01
N ILE A 183 -24.29 -17.91 -11.17
CA ILE A 183 -25.30 -16.87 -11.31
C ILE A 183 -24.79 -15.52 -10.79
N TYR A 184 -23.77 -15.52 -9.94
CA TYR A 184 -23.20 -14.30 -9.39
C TYR A 184 -21.98 -13.88 -10.21
N ASP A 185 -21.96 -12.63 -10.66
CA ASP A 185 -20.74 -11.97 -11.14
C ASP A 185 -19.82 -11.66 -9.94
N VAL A 186 -19.31 -12.72 -9.31
CA VAL A 186 -18.38 -12.66 -8.18
C VAL A 186 -17.15 -11.85 -8.60
N ARG A 187 -16.75 -11.93 -9.87
CA ARG A 187 -15.67 -11.12 -10.44
C ARG A 187 -15.99 -9.63 -10.38
N GLY A 188 -17.16 -9.21 -10.85
CA GLY A 188 -17.60 -7.81 -10.77
C GLY A 188 -17.68 -7.29 -9.34
N LEU A 189 -18.18 -8.11 -8.41
CA LEU A 189 -18.17 -7.80 -6.98
C LEU A 189 -16.74 -7.62 -6.45
N LEU A 190 -15.84 -8.58 -6.71
CA LEU A 190 -14.44 -8.51 -6.28
C LEU A 190 -13.69 -7.31 -6.88
N LEU A 191 -14.00 -6.92 -8.12
CA LEU A 191 -13.44 -5.70 -8.73
C LEU A 191 -13.91 -4.45 -7.99
N GLN A 192 -15.21 -4.32 -7.71
CA GLN A 192 -15.73 -3.20 -6.91
C GLN A 192 -15.11 -3.15 -5.50
N MET A 193 -14.89 -4.31 -4.88
CA MET A 193 -14.17 -4.39 -3.61
C MET A 193 -12.75 -3.86 -3.73
N ASN A 194 -12.03 -4.30 -4.75
CA ASN A 194 -10.64 -3.95 -4.97
C ASN A 194 -10.50 -2.45 -5.23
N ASP A 195 -11.37 -1.86 -6.06
CA ASP A 195 -11.36 -0.43 -6.38
C ASP A 195 -11.63 0.42 -5.12
N GLY A 196 -12.64 0.07 -4.31
CA GLY A 196 -12.92 0.77 -3.05
C GLY A 196 -11.81 0.61 -2.00
N LEU A 197 -11.14 -0.54 -1.96
CA LEU A 197 -9.96 -0.75 -1.09
C LEU A 197 -8.76 0.08 -1.55
N ILE A 198 -8.50 0.15 -2.86
CA ILE A 198 -7.42 0.96 -3.43
C ILE A 198 -7.61 2.44 -3.09
N GLU A 199 -8.83 2.97 -3.26
CA GLU A 199 -9.15 4.35 -2.89
C GLU A 199 -8.86 4.60 -1.40
N THR A 200 -9.25 3.66 -0.53
CA THR A 200 -9.00 3.72 0.92
C THR A 200 -7.50 3.72 1.26
N ILE A 201 -6.70 2.88 0.58
CA ILE A 201 -5.26 2.81 0.77
C ILE A 201 -4.61 4.12 0.34
N ASN A 202 -4.97 4.63 -0.84
CA ASN A 202 -4.44 5.90 -1.36
C ASN A 202 -4.77 7.08 -0.43
N GLU A 203 -5.99 7.16 0.08
CA GLU A 203 -6.37 8.18 1.07
C GLU A 203 -5.51 8.09 2.35
N ARG A 204 -5.22 6.87 2.82
CA ARG A 204 -4.40 6.65 4.01
C ARG A 204 -2.95 7.06 3.77
N GLU A 205 -2.39 6.70 2.62
CA GLU A 205 -1.04 7.11 2.23
C GLU A 205 -0.93 8.62 2.12
N ASN A 206 -1.88 9.29 1.48
CA ASN A 206 -1.92 10.75 1.38
C ASN A 206 -1.92 11.41 2.77
N ARG A 207 -2.65 10.84 3.74
CA ARG A 207 -2.64 11.32 5.14
C ARG A 207 -1.30 11.14 5.82
N MET A 208 -0.63 10.00 5.63
CA MET A 208 0.70 9.77 6.20
C MET A 208 1.71 10.78 5.64
N HIS A 209 1.68 11.04 4.33
CA HIS A 209 2.53 12.06 3.70
C HIS A 209 2.23 13.46 4.24
N GLN A 210 0.96 13.84 4.39
CA GLN A 210 0.59 15.12 5.00
C GLN A 210 1.07 15.23 6.46
N ALA A 211 0.99 14.16 7.24
CA ALA A 211 1.45 14.15 8.63
C ALA A 211 2.98 14.27 8.73
N VAL A 212 3.74 13.62 7.84
CA VAL A 212 5.20 13.75 7.76
C VAL A 212 5.59 15.18 7.36
N ASN A 213 4.95 15.75 6.34
CA ASN A 213 5.22 17.11 5.90
C ASN A 213 4.92 18.16 6.99
N ARG A 214 3.84 17.96 7.77
CA ARG A 214 3.55 18.83 8.92
C ARG A 214 4.66 18.76 9.98
N LYS A 215 5.12 17.56 10.33
CA LYS A 215 6.22 17.41 11.30
C LYS A 215 7.53 18.05 10.81
N ALA A 216 7.85 17.89 9.53
CA ALA A 216 9.01 18.54 8.93
C ALA A 216 8.92 20.08 9.02
N SER A 217 7.74 20.66 8.74
CA SER A 217 7.54 22.11 8.86
C SER A 217 7.61 22.65 10.29
N THR A 218 7.28 21.84 11.29
CA THR A 218 7.42 22.23 12.71
C THR A 218 8.88 22.26 13.14
N TRP A 219 9.69 21.29 12.71
CA TRP A 219 11.11 21.22 13.10
C TRP A 219 11.94 22.35 12.49
N SER A 220 11.62 22.80 11.28
CA SER A 220 12.29 23.95 10.66
C SER A 220 11.98 25.30 11.33
N ALA A 221 10.94 25.40 12.14
CA ALA A 221 10.57 26.66 12.82
C ALA A 221 11.26 26.86 14.17
N ASP A 222 11.70 25.78 14.82
CA ASP A 222 12.32 25.82 16.15
C ASP A 222 13.86 25.79 16.11
N SER A 223 14.47 25.76 14.92
CA SER A 223 15.94 25.65 14.74
C SER A 223 16.67 27.00 14.69
N ASP A 224 15.99 28.13 14.90
CA ASP A 224 16.52 29.47 14.62
C ASP A 224 16.49 30.42 15.85
N SER A 225 16.49 29.86 17.07
CA SER A 225 16.52 30.68 18.30
C SER A 225 17.20 30.01 19.49
N SER A 226 18.53 29.79 19.41
CA SER A 226 19.41 29.71 20.59
C SER A 226 20.88 29.69 20.15
N GLU A 227 21.39 30.83 19.71
CA GLU A 227 22.77 31.20 20.02
C GLU A 227 22.68 32.08 21.27
N ASP A 228 23.66 31.97 22.16
CA ASP A 228 23.76 32.55 23.50
C ASP A 228 23.09 31.72 24.61
N GLU A 229 23.87 30.85 25.25
CA GLU A 229 24.37 31.09 26.61
C GLU A 229 25.20 29.90 27.15
N ASP A 230 26.35 30.28 27.71
CA ASP A 230 27.07 29.72 28.84
C ASP A 230 27.79 28.37 28.73
N GLU A 231 29.08 28.53 28.42
CA GLU A 231 30.20 27.80 29.00
C GLU A 231 30.01 27.63 30.52
N ASN A 232 29.73 26.40 30.96
CA ASN A 232 30.13 25.96 32.31
C ASN A 232 30.91 24.66 32.15
N GLU A 233 32.22 24.82 32.33
CA GLU A 233 33.18 23.78 32.61
C GLU A 233 32.83 23.18 33.98
N ASP A 234 32.36 21.93 34.01
CA ASP A 234 32.47 21.10 35.20
C ASP A 234 33.18 19.82 34.79
N GLU A 235 34.44 19.78 35.19
CA GLU A 235 35.34 18.64 35.17
C GLU A 235 34.81 17.58 36.15
N ASP A 236 34.26 16.48 35.63
CA ASP A 236 34.08 15.26 36.42
C ASP A 236 34.97 14.17 35.82
N GLU A 237 36.16 14.09 36.42
CA GLU A 237 37.05 12.94 36.43
C GLU A 237 36.25 11.69 36.82
N ASN A 238 36.11 10.75 35.89
CA ASN A 238 35.93 9.35 36.24
C ASN A 238 36.93 8.54 35.43
N ASP A 239 38.07 8.33 36.09
CA ASP A 239 38.82 7.09 36.05
C ASP A 239 37.85 5.89 36.08
N ASP A 240 38.04 4.92 35.18
CA ASP A 240 38.42 3.57 35.58
C ASP A 240 38.27 2.57 34.41
N GLU A 241 39.35 1.82 34.26
CA GLU A 241 39.43 0.43 33.83
C GLU A 241 39.39 0.11 32.31
N ASP A 242 40.60 0.29 31.78
CA ASP A 242 41.29 -0.51 30.77
C ASP A 242 41.13 -2.04 31.04
N GLU A 243 40.27 -2.71 30.27
CA GLU A 243 40.37 -4.16 30.05
C GLU A 243 40.79 -4.42 28.60
N THR A 244 42.11 -4.57 28.44
CA THR A 244 42.72 -5.26 27.31
C THR A 244 42.30 -6.72 27.34
N VAL A 245 41.40 -7.10 26.44
CA VAL A 245 41.23 -8.50 26.05
C VAL A 245 41.96 -8.69 24.72
N ASP A 246 43.21 -9.13 24.86
CA ASP A 246 43.85 -10.00 23.88
C ASP A 246 42.97 -11.24 23.73
N ASP A 247 42.66 -11.64 22.49
CA ASP A 247 42.91 -12.99 21.99
C ASP A 247 42.21 -13.27 20.64
N ASP A 248 42.96 -14.02 19.83
CA ASP A 248 42.50 -14.94 18.77
C ASP A 248 42.31 -14.43 17.33
N GLU A 249 43.47 -14.46 16.65
CA GLU A 249 43.70 -15.24 15.42
C GLU A 249 42.61 -15.22 14.33
N ASP A 250 42.77 -14.29 13.38
CA ASP A 250 42.07 -14.35 12.11
C ASP A 250 42.85 -15.26 11.12
N PRO A 251 42.28 -16.37 10.61
CA PRO A 251 42.98 -17.27 9.72
C PRO A 251 43.12 -16.67 8.33
N TYR A 252 44.39 -16.53 7.95
CA TYR A 252 44.90 -16.24 6.62
C TYR A 252 44.20 -17.09 5.53
N TYR A 253 43.27 -16.49 4.78
CA TYR A 253 42.78 -17.09 3.54
C TYR A 253 43.88 -16.99 2.47
N GLY A 254 44.62 -18.07 2.33
CA GLY A 254 45.55 -18.32 1.24
C GLY A 254 44.86 -18.12 -0.12
N ARG A 255 45.26 -17.07 -0.82
CA ARG A 255 44.92 -16.83 -2.21
C ARG A 255 45.88 -17.64 -3.07
N GLU A 256 45.47 -18.86 -3.43
CA GLU A 256 46.20 -19.67 -4.39
C GLU A 256 46.23 -18.97 -5.75
N HIS A 257 47.42 -18.53 -6.13
CA HIS A 257 47.78 -18.17 -7.49
C HIS A 257 47.92 -19.47 -8.31
N GLY A 258 46.87 -19.85 -9.02
CA GLY A 258 46.94 -20.82 -10.10
C GLY A 258 46.82 -20.08 -11.43
N ASP A 259 47.95 -19.85 -12.10
CA ASP A 259 48.02 -19.76 -13.56
C ASP A 259 49.47 -19.78 -14.05
N ASN A 260 49.86 -20.88 -14.70
CA ASN A 260 50.66 -20.84 -15.93
C ASN A 260 50.71 -22.23 -16.58
N THR A 261 49.74 -22.50 -17.45
CA THR A 261 49.93 -23.49 -18.52
C THR A 261 49.79 -22.78 -19.86
N THR A 262 50.96 -22.42 -20.38
CA THR A 262 51.22 -22.09 -21.78
C THR A 262 50.86 -23.28 -22.66
N LEU A 263 49.84 -23.13 -23.51
CA LEU A 263 49.66 -23.98 -24.69
C LEU A 263 49.45 -23.10 -25.92
N ASN A 264 50.55 -23.02 -26.67
CA ASN A 264 50.71 -22.92 -28.12
C ASN A 264 49.56 -22.36 -28.96
N GLU A 265 49.91 -21.22 -29.56
CA GLU A 265 49.43 -20.76 -30.86
C GLU A 265 49.50 -21.88 -31.91
N THR A 266 48.39 -22.09 -32.61
CA THR A 266 48.45 -22.56 -34.00
C THR A 266 47.42 -21.75 -34.78
N ALA A 267 47.94 -20.77 -35.53
CA ALA A 267 47.18 -19.97 -36.45
C ALA A 267 46.60 -20.85 -37.56
N VAL A 268 45.27 -20.86 -37.69
CA VAL A 268 44.60 -21.26 -38.93
C VAL A 268 43.79 -20.08 -39.40
N ASN A 269 44.33 -19.45 -40.44
CA ASN A 269 43.72 -18.42 -41.25
C ASN A 269 42.67 -19.13 -42.13
N VAL A 270 41.38 -18.83 -41.94
CA VAL A 270 40.33 -19.18 -42.92
C VAL A 270 39.41 -17.99 -43.14
N ASP A 271 39.46 -17.54 -44.38
CA ASP A 271 38.57 -16.64 -45.12
C ASP A 271 37.15 -16.42 -44.57
N SER A 272 36.86 -15.14 -44.36
CA SER A 272 35.82 -14.40 -45.08
C SER A 272 34.62 -15.21 -45.58
N SER A 273 33.61 -15.36 -44.73
CA SER A 273 32.24 -15.59 -45.16
C SER A 273 31.30 -14.98 -44.12
N ALA A 274 30.48 -14.04 -44.57
CA ALA A 274 29.57 -13.23 -43.76
C ALA A 274 28.60 -14.10 -42.94
N THR A 275 28.95 -14.37 -41.69
CA THR A 275 28.02 -14.87 -40.69
C THR A 275 27.18 -13.69 -40.21
N SER A 276 25.96 -13.64 -40.74
CA SER A 276 24.81 -12.95 -40.17
C SER A 276 24.87 -13.05 -38.64
N THR A 277 25.18 -11.92 -38.00
CA THR A 277 24.94 -11.73 -36.58
C THR A 277 23.44 -11.86 -36.41
N ASN A 278 22.98 -13.04 -35.99
CA ASN A 278 21.65 -13.24 -35.47
C ASN A 278 21.55 -12.42 -34.18
N ASP A 279 21.33 -11.12 -34.35
CA ASP A 279 20.79 -10.21 -33.37
C ASP A 279 19.48 -10.85 -32.93
N SER A 280 19.55 -11.60 -31.83
CA SER A 280 18.42 -12.26 -31.21
C SER A 280 17.46 -11.15 -30.83
N THR A 281 16.58 -10.83 -31.79
CA THR A 281 15.56 -9.82 -31.69
C THR A 281 14.76 -10.22 -30.47
N ILE A 282 14.87 -9.42 -29.41
CA ILE A 282 14.20 -9.70 -28.15
C ILE A 282 12.71 -9.71 -28.48
N GLU A 283 12.11 -10.89 -28.58
CA GLU A 283 10.67 -11.02 -28.80
C GLU A 283 9.97 -10.55 -27.52
N PHE A 284 9.50 -9.31 -27.58
CA PHE A 284 8.60 -8.77 -26.58
C PHE A 284 7.19 -9.17 -27.00
N ASP A 285 6.48 -9.89 -26.13
CA ASP A 285 5.03 -10.06 -26.27
C ASP A 285 4.39 -8.66 -26.16
N ASP A 286 3.90 -8.13 -27.28
CA ASP A 286 3.39 -6.76 -27.40
C ASP A 286 2.09 -6.52 -26.62
N ARG A 287 1.54 -7.56 -25.97
CA ARG A 287 0.43 -7.44 -25.00
C ARG A 287 0.88 -6.99 -23.60
N LEU A 288 2.19 -6.91 -23.35
CA LEU A 288 2.75 -6.61 -22.05
C LEU A 288 2.80 -5.10 -21.76
N GLU A 289 2.51 -4.73 -20.51
CA GLU A 289 2.47 -3.35 -20.01
C GLU A 289 3.78 -2.61 -20.35
N ARG A 290 3.64 -1.44 -21.00
CA ARG A 290 4.74 -0.48 -21.23
C ARG A 290 4.68 0.62 -20.18
N ALA A 291 5.83 0.93 -19.58
CA ALA A 291 5.95 2.01 -18.61
C ALA A 291 7.29 2.75 -18.76
N LEU A 292 7.30 4.06 -18.49
CA LEU A 292 8.53 4.84 -18.45
C LEU A 292 9.26 4.60 -17.12
N ASN A 293 10.55 4.31 -17.18
CA ASN A 293 11.40 4.27 -16.00
C ASN A 293 11.93 5.68 -15.64
N ASN A 294 12.65 5.82 -14.52
CA ASN A 294 13.18 7.12 -14.08
C ASN A 294 14.30 7.71 -14.97
N ARG A 295 14.77 6.98 -16.00
CA ARG A 295 15.66 7.49 -17.06
C ARG A 295 14.89 8.02 -18.28
N GLY A 296 13.56 8.00 -18.26
CA GLY A 296 12.73 8.35 -19.41
C GLY A 296 12.77 7.32 -20.53
N GLN A 297 13.26 6.09 -20.26
CA GLN A 297 13.26 5.01 -21.24
C GLN A 297 12.00 4.15 -21.07
N TYR A 298 11.41 3.74 -22.18
CA TYR A 298 10.33 2.75 -22.16
C TYR A 298 10.87 1.40 -21.71
N ALA A 299 10.30 0.88 -20.64
CA ALA A 299 10.50 -0.47 -20.18
C ALA A 299 9.26 -1.32 -20.47
N ARG A 300 9.49 -2.58 -20.83
CA ARG A 300 8.46 -3.58 -21.08
C ARG A 300 8.52 -4.66 -20.02
N LEU A 301 7.37 -5.13 -19.56
CA LEU A 301 7.34 -6.34 -18.73
C LEU A 301 7.88 -7.51 -19.56
N GLY A 302 8.82 -8.28 -19.00
CA GLY A 302 9.36 -9.50 -19.61
C GLY A 302 8.64 -10.76 -19.11
N SER A 303 9.02 -11.92 -19.64
CA SER A 303 8.45 -13.23 -19.25
C SER A 303 8.67 -13.58 -17.76
N THR A 304 9.68 -12.99 -17.12
CA THR A 304 9.92 -13.10 -15.68
C THR A 304 8.97 -12.23 -14.86
N GLY A 305 8.15 -11.37 -15.47
CA GLY A 305 7.33 -10.40 -14.75
C GLY A 305 8.12 -9.18 -14.24
N LYS A 306 9.30 -8.91 -14.79
CA LYS A 306 10.10 -7.72 -14.49
C LYS A 306 10.10 -6.74 -15.64
N PHE A 307 10.32 -5.46 -15.36
CA PHE A 307 10.49 -4.45 -16.41
C PHE A 307 11.90 -4.47 -17.02
N TYR A 308 12.02 -4.27 -18.33
CA TYR A 308 13.30 -4.18 -19.03
C TYR A 308 13.26 -3.13 -20.14
N CYS A 309 14.30 -2.30 -20.26
CA CYS A 309 14.36 -1.22 -21.25
C CYS A 309 15.24 -1.52 -22.48
N GLY A 310 15.95 -2.66 -22.52
CA GLY A 310 16.90 -2.98 -23.61
C GLY A 310 18.21 -2.17 -23.58
N GLY A 311 18.28 -1.11 -22.76
CA GLY A 311 19.44 -0.22 -22.64
C GLY A 311 20.68 -0.88 -22.04
N THR A 312 21.79 -0.15 -21.97
CA THR A 312 23.00 -0.61 -21.26
C THR A 312 22.74 -0.67 -19.75
N LEU A 313 23.32 -1.68 -19.09
CA LEU A 313 23.27 -1.78 -17.64
C LEU A 313 24.08 -0.65 -17.02
N ASP A 314 23.57 -0.15 -15.91
CA ASP A 314 24.26 0.73 -14.99
C ASP A 314 24.99 -0.06 -13.92
N GLY A 315 26.14 0.44 -13.50
CA GLY A 315 27.01 -0.25 -12.55
C GLY A 315 27.93 -1.31 -13.20
N PRO A 316 28.64 -2.09 -12.37
CA PRO A 316 29.65 -3.02 -12.86
C PRO A 316 29.05 -4.11 -13.74
N GLN A 317 29.83 -4.55 -14.74
CA GLN A 317 29.49 -5.73 -15.53
C GLN A 317 29.43 -6.95 -14.59
N CYS A 318 28.33 -7.70 -14.64
CA CYS A 318 28.33 -9.05 -14.05
C CYS A 318 28.76 -10.03 -15.13
N SER A 319 29.42 -11.12 -14.72
CA SER A 319 29.68 -12.29 -15.56
C SER A 319 28.42 -13.01 -16.04
N CYS A 320 27.25 -12.57 -15.57
CA CYS A 320 25.97 -13.24 -15.71
C CYS A 320 25.08 -12.71 -16.85
N CYS A 321 25.52 -11.69 -17.58
CA CYS A 321 24.76 -11.02 -18.64
C CYS A 321 25.67 -10.34 -19.67
N ASN A 322 25.12 -9.98 -20.82
CA ASN A 322 25.82 -9.29 -21.92
C ASN A 322 25.95 -7.76 -21.75
N GLY A 323 25.73 -7.23 -20.53
CA GLY A 323 25.76 -5.79 -20.28
C GLY A 323 24.52 -5.02 -20.74
N LYS A 324 23.45 -5.68 -21.22
CA LYS A 324 22.18 -5.04 -21.59
C LYS A 324 21.07 -5.34 -20.57
N CYS A 325 20.05 -4.48 -20.54
CA CYS A 325 18.88 -4.62 -19.70
C CYS A 325 17.81 -5.45 -20.41
N GLY A 326 17.65 -6.74 -20.06
CA GLY A 326 16.74 -7.62 -20.81
C GLY A 326 16.44 -8.96 -20.12
N PRO A 327 15.32 -9.63 -20.45
CA PRO A 327 14.90 -10.88 -19.81
C PRO A 327 15.77 -12.10 -20.19
N THR A 328 16.22 -12.17 -21.44
CA THR A 328 16.91 -13.34 -22.01
C THR A 328 18.41 -13.34 -21.72
N SER A 329 19.06 -12.19 -21.91
CA SER A 329 20.52 -12.07 -21.90
C SER A 329 21.04 -10.99 -20.95
N GLY A 330 20.13 -10.32 -20.24
CA GLY A 330 20.38 -9.12 -19.47
C GLY A 330 20.09 -9.25 -17.98
N CYS A 331 20.69 -8.36 -17.18
CA CYS A 331 20.13 -8.06 -15.88
C CYS A 331 19.04 -7.00 -16.03
N ASN A 332 18.39 -6.64 -14.94
CA ASN A 332 17.56 -5.45 -14.89
C ASN A 332 18.45 -4.26 -14.47
N CYS A 333 18.35 -3.11 -15.15
CA CYS A 333 19.09 -1.91 -14.76
C CYS A 333 18.47 -1.28 -13.51
N SER A 334 19.19 -0.42 -12.79
CA SER A 334 18.67 0.20 -11.55
C SER A 334 17.37 0.96 -11.79
N SER A 335 17.24 1.67 -12.91
CA SER A 335 16.02 2.36 -13.30
C SER A 335 14.82 1.43 -13.49
N CYS A 336 15.03 0.26 -14.09
CA CYS A 336 13.95 -0.72 -14.24
C CYS A 336 13.67 -1.45 -12.92
N MET A 337 14.65 -1.63 -12.05
CA MET A 337 14.45 -2.21 -10.71
C MET A 337 13.59 -1.29 -9.85
N LEU A 338 13.85 0.02 -9.92
CA LEU A 338 13.05 1.00 -9.21
C LEU A 338 11.60 0.98 -9.69
N LEU A 339 11.40 0.88 -11.02
CA LEU A 339 10.08 0.73 -11.60
C LEU A 339 9.38 -0.56 -11.13
N ASP A 340 10.10 -1.69 -11.05
CA ASP A 340 9.57 -2.94 -10.47
C ASP A 340 9.10 -2.74 -9.02
N VAL A 341 9.90 -2.08 -8.19
CA VAL A 341 9.58 -1.78 -6.77
C VAL A 341 8.35 -0.90 -6.66
N GLN A 342 8.28 0.17 -7.46
CA GLN A 342 7.16 1.13 -7.46
C GLN A 342 5.86 0.49 -7.95
N LYS A 343 5.89 -0.21 -9.10
CA LYS A 343 4.70 -0.85 -9.68
C LYS A 343 4.12 -1.95 -8.80
N ARG A 344 4.96 -2.60 -7.99
CA ARG A 344 4.55 -3.63 -7.03
C ARG A 344 4.29 -3.07 -5.62
N ALA A 345 4.42 -1.76 -5.41
CA ALA A 345 4.30 -1.11 -4.11
C ALA A 345 5.12 -1.80 -3.00
N LEU A 346 6.35 -2.23 -3.34
CA LEU A 346 7.19 -2.95 -2.37
C LEU A 346 7.77 -1.97 -1.34
N SER A 347 7.74 -2.36 -0.07
CA SER A 347 8.31 -1.56 1.03
C SER A 347 9.83 -1.46 0.94
N ARG A 348 10.41 -0.48 1.65
CA ARG A 348 11.86 -0.40 1.87
C ARG A 348 12.36 -1.74 2.42
N GLY A 349 13.42 -2.28 1.85
CA GLY A 349 13.87 -3.62 2.23
C GLY A 349 13.66 -4.70 1.16
N TRP A 350 12.96 -4.37 0.08
CA TRP A 350 12.54 -5.32 -0.94
C TRP A 350 13.08 -4.96 -2.32
N LEU A 351 13.47 -5.98 -3.07
CA LEU A 351 13.85 -5.90 -4.49
C LEU A 351 13.22 -7.08 -5.24
N VAL A 352 13.35 -7.12 -6.56
CA VAL A 352 12.85 -8.22 -7.38
C VAL A 352 14.02 -9.02 -7.95
N ASN A 353 14.12 -10.31 -7.62
CA ASN A 353 15.24 -11.16 -8.05
C ASN A 353 15.20 -11.48 -9.56
N ARG A 354 16.10 -12.34 -10.08
CA ARG A 354 16.14 -12.64 -11.53
C ARG A 354 14.88 -13.31 -12.07
N ASP A 355 14.19 -14.09 -11.24
CA ASP A 355 13.00 -14.84 -11.62
C ASP A 355 11.71 -14.00 -11.49
N GLY A 356 11.81 -12.71 -11.13
CA GLY A 356 10.66 -11.84 -10.91
C GLY A 356 9.97 -12.00 -9.56
N ALA A 357 10.56 -12.76 -8.64
CA ALA A 357 10.04 -12.88 -7.30
C ALA A 357 10.51 -11.72 -6.42
N SER A 358 9.59 -11.17 -5.63
CA SER A 358 9.91 -10.19 -4.59
C SER A 358 10.80 -10.88 -3.54
N ALA A 359 11.92 -10.24 -3.20
CA ALA A 359 12.90 -10.73 -2.25
C ALA A 359 13.15 -9.66 -1.19
N ARG A 360 13.12 -10.09 0.08
CA ARG A 360 13.37 -9.24 1.24
C ARG A 360 14.80 -9.46 1.73
N CYS A 361 15.47 -8.39 2.11
CA CYS A 361 16.76 -8.49 2.79
C CYS A 361 16.55 -8.84 4.28
N SER A 362 17.18 -9.92 4.77
CA SER A 362 17.29 -10.19 6.20
C SER A 362 18.26 -9.18 6.80
N ARG A 363 17.74 -8.16 7.50
CA ARG A 363 18.57 -7.12 8.15
C ARG A 363 19.30 -7.64 9.39
N GLN A 364 18.74 -8.64 10.06
CA GLN A 364 19.17 -9.07 11.39
C GLN A 364 20.26 -10.15 11.33
N GLU A 365 20.19 -11.09 10.38
CA GLU A 365 21.08 -12.26 10.42
C GLU A 365 22.24 -12.12 9.43
N THR A 366 21.93 -11.99 8.13
CA THR A 366 22.94 -12.21 7.09
C THR A 366 23.17 -11.00 6.19
N ARG A 367 22.33 -9.96 6.31
CA ARG A 367 22.24 -8.88 5.32
C ARG A 367 22.14 -9.47 3.93
N THR A 368 21.25 -10.41 3.66
CA THR A 368 21.09 -10.99 2.31
C THR A 368 19.64 -11.12 1.89
N PHE A 369 19.38 -11.13 0.58
CA PHE A 369 18.04 -11.24 0.01
C PHE A 369 17.54 -12.68 -0.06
N TYR A 370 16.25 -12.87 0.30
CA TYR A 370 15.54 -14.14 0.24
C TYR A 370 14.13 -13.92 -0.32
N CYS A 371 13.64 -14.86 -1.15
CA CYS A 371 12.31 -14.75 -1.77
C CYS A 371 11.22 -15.58 -1.08
N GLY A 372 11.57 -16.43 -0.12
CA GLY A 372 10.61 -17.25 0.63
C GLY A 372 9.85 -18.27 -0.21
N ARG A 373 10.23 -18.51 -1.47
CA ARG A 373 9.61 -19.52 -2.33
C ARG A 373 10.24 -20.90 -2.10
N LYS A 374 9.47 -21.97 -2.29
CA LYS A 374 9.98 -23.34 -2.38
C LYS A 374 10.62 -23.55 -3.74
N VAL A 375 11.95 -23.57 -3.80
CA VAL A 375 12.75 -23.54 -5.05
C VAL A 375 13.91 -24.53 -5.05
N MET A 376 14.03 -25.33 -3.99
CA MET A 376 15.04 -26.36 -3.83
C MET A 376 14.35 -27.66 -3.38
N PRO A 377 14.96 -28.82 -3.64
CA PRO A 377 14.53 -30.08 -3.06
C PRO A 377 14.62 -30.03 -1.53
N ASP A 378 13.78 -30.81 -0.88
CA ASP A 378 13.93 -31.12 0.55
C ASP A 378 14.92 -32.27 0.68
N ASP A 379 16.09 -32.00 1.23
CA ASP A 379 17.19 -32.96 1.37
C ASP A 379 17.52 -33.26 2.85
N GLY A 380 16.66 -32.83 3.78
CA GLY A 380 16.87 -32.94 5.22
C GLY A 380 17.80 -31.87 5.81
N THR A 381 18.56 -31.13 4.99
CA THR A 381 19.37 -29.98 5.42
C THR A 381 18.68 -28.64 5.15
N SER A 382 17.74 -28.63 4.20
CA SER A 382 16.84 -27.51 3.91
C SER A 382 15.41 -28.00 3.76
N ASP A 383 14.44 -27.18 4.18
CA ASP A 383 13.00 -27.44 3.94
C ASP A 383 12.54 -27.14 2.49
N GLY A 384 13.50 -26.83 1.61
CA GLY A 384 13.30 -26.47 0.21
C GLY A 384 12.95 -24.99 -0.03
N TYR A 385 12.80 -24.16 1.01
CA TYR A 385 12.49 -22.74 0.89
C TYR A 385 13.74 -21.85 0.89
N CYS A 386 13.71 -20.80 0.06
CA CYS A 386 14.74 -19.76 0.06
C CYS A 386 14.51 -18.80 1.24
N GLY A 387 15.13 -19.02 2.40
CA GLY A 387 14.97 -18.16 3.58
C GLY A 387 16.00 -18.45 4.68
N PRO A 388 16.44 -17.44 5.45
CA PRO A 388 17.58 -17.57 6.36
C PRO A 388 17.38 -18.62 7.46
N THR A 389 16.13 -18.89 7.86
CA THR A 389 15.78 -19.87 8.89
C THR A 389 15.54 -21.28 8.34
N ASN A 390 15.32 -21.41 7.04
CA ASN A 390 14.60 -22.54 6.45
C ASN A 390 15.35 -23.19 5.26
N GLY A 391 16.30 -22.47 4.64
CA GLY A 391 17.13 -23.03 3.58
C GLY A 391 18.11 -22.03 2.95
N PRO A 392 19.07 -22.51 2.15
CA PRO A 392 20.03 -21.62 1.51
C PRO A 392 19.34 -20.63 0.56
N GLN A 393 20.05 -19.57 0.17
CA GLN A 393 19.54 -18.68 -0.86
C GLN A 393 19.44 -19.42 -2.20
N CYS A 394 18.33 -19.25 -2.90
CA CYS A 394 18.24 -19.71 -4.26
C CYS A 394 19.16 -18.92 -5.19
N THR A 395 19.53 -19.51 -6.32
CA THR A 395 20.44 -18.90 -7.32
C THR A 395 19.98 -17.52 -7.77
N ALA A 396 18.66 -17.28 -7.89
CA ALA A 396 18.12 -15.98 -8.27
C ALA A 396 18.37 -14.90 -7.21
N CYS A 397 18.24 -15.25 -5.92
CA CYS A 397 18.52 -14.34 -4.79
C CYS A 397 20.02 -14.14 -4.56
N GLN A 398 20.85 -15.16 -4.76
CA GLN A 398 22.31 -15.01 -4.73
C GLN A 398 22.79 -13.99 -5.78
N LYS A 399 22.28 -14.09 -7.02
CA LYS A 399 22.56 -13.12 -8.09
C LYS A 399 22.11 -11.70 -7.72
N LEU A 400 20.97 -11.58 -7.03
CA LEU A 400 20.50 -10.28 -6.53
C LEU A 400 21.46 -9.70 -5.48
N ASN A 401 22.02 -10.52 -4.59
CA ASN A 401 23.04 -10.08 -3.63
C ASN A 401 24.34 -9.60 -4.28
N GLN A 402 24.76 -10.23 -5.38
CA GLN A 402 25.93 -9.75 -6.15
C GLN A 402 25.64 -8.40 -6.80
N GLN A 403 24.43 -8.22 -7.33
CA GLN A 403 24.05 -7.00 -8.06
C GLN A 403 23.79 -5.80 -7.13
N ARG A 404 23.33 -6.04 -5.90
CA ARG A 404 22.89 -4.94 -5.03
C ARG A 404 24.00 -3.95 -4.68
N SER A 405 25.22 -4.43 -4.42
CA SER A 405 26.30 -3.59 -3.87
C SER A 405 26.78 -2.56 -4.87
N GLY A 406 26.74 -2.90 -6.16
CA GLY A 406 27.08 -1.97 -7.25
C GLY A 406 25.86 -1.28 -7.84
N ARG A 407 24.87 -2.06 -8.32
CA ARG A 407 23.82 -1.55 -9.20
C ARG A 407 22.60 -1.01 -8.46
N TYR A 408 22.16 -1.67 -7.39
CA TYR A 408 20.90 -1.33 -6.72
C TYR A 408 21.09 -0.62 -5.38
N ASN A 409 22.32 -0.21 -5.05
CA ASN A 409 22.63 0.36 -3.75
C ASN A 409 21.77 1.60 -3.47
N GLN A 410 21.60 2.48 -4.46
CA GLN A 410 20.80 3.70 -4.33
C GLN A 410 19.30 3.44 -4.08
N ILE A 411 18.75 2.37 -4.64
CA ILE A 411 17.35 1.96 -4.43
C ILE A 411 17.18 1.41 -3.01
N TRP A 412 18.21 0.72 -2.54
CA TRP A 412 18.24 0.11 -1.22
C TRP A 412 18.46 1.11 -0.08
N THR A 413 19.36 2.08 -0.26
CA THR A 413 19.76 3.04 0.78
C THR A 413 18.96 4.34 0.75
N GLY A 414 18.50 4.77 -0.43
CA GLY A 414 18.00 6.13 -0.69
C GLY A 414 16.48 6.35 -0.61
N MET A 415 15.70 5.31 -0.34
CA MET A 415 14.32 5.41 0.18
C MET A 415 14.36 5.02 1.65
#